data_AF-A0A427YL27-F1
#
_entry.id   AF-A0A427YL27-F1
#
_cell.length_a   1.000
_cell.length_b   1.000
_cell.length_c   1.000
_cell.angle_alpha   90.00
_cell.angle_beta   90.00
_cell.angle_gamma   90.00
#
_symmetry.space_group_name_H-M   'P 1'
#
loop_
_entity.id
_entity.type
_entity.pdbx_description
1 polymer ?
#
loop_
_entity_poly.entity_id
_entity_poly.type
_entity_poly.pdbx_seq_one_letter_code
_entity_poly.pdbx_strand_id
1 'polypeptide(L)'
;MSTYMPNTADADPVEAAAQELFGSNKGFYLGPSLLGLVVDAVLCGVMLQQFSRWVMYSRTDRRFERTIVFGAFAAALAATAYSIVYTMHVSAYDFGTYKNFAETAWIRWFLVPDSIVDMLVRAILLGHVHRSSRRLQPPDEHDAAPSAAHSRVYLGASVGVDVFLTSTIMYQLLKCRTGEFEDTDRLVHRLAVWVVNTVPSGDPMLNEQRFP
;
A
#
# COMPACT_ATOMS: atom_id res chain seq x y z
N MET A 1 42.38 -7.50 20.96
CA MET A 1 41.50 -8.66 20.70
C MET A 1 40.70 -8.87 21.98
N SER A 2 39.50 -8.30 22.04
CA SER A 2 38.70 -8.23 23.27
C SER A 2 37.98 -9.57 23.47
N THR A 3 38.32 -10.28 24.54
CA THR A 3 37.70 -11.55 24.91
C THR A 3 36.25 -11.28 25.32
N TYR A 4 35.31 -11.76 24.50
CA TYR A 4 33.88 -11.72 24.80
C TYR A 4 33.61 -12.73 25.93
N MET A 5 33.48 -12.24 27.17
CA MET A 5 33.01 -13.05 28.29
C MET A 5 31.48 -13.18 28.14
N PRO A 6 30.93 -14.38 27.88
CA PRO A 6 29.49 -14.55 27.85
C PRO A 6 28.93 -14.24 29.24
N ASN A 7 28.04 -13.26 29.31
CA ASN A 7 27.34 -12.88 30.54
C ASN A 7 26.33 -13.99 30.89
N THR A 8 26.77 -15.00 31.63
CA THR A 8 25.96 -16.17 32.02
C THR A 8 25.19 -15.96 33.33
N ALA A 9 25.01 -14.73 33.81
CA ALA A 9 24.57 -14.50 35.18
C ALA A 9 23.06 -14.40 35.41
N ASP A 10 22.24 -14.22 34.39
CA ASP A 10 20.79 -14.46 34.46
C ASP A 10 20.32 -14.77 33.04
N ALA A 11 19.89 -15.99 32.78
CA ALA A 11 19.11 -16.27 31.59
C ALA A 11 17.84 -15.42 31.72
N ASP A 12 17.77 -14.28 31.02
CA ASP A 12 16.59 -13.43 30.96
C ASP A 12 15.40 -14.37 30.69
N PRO A 13 14.44 -14.51 31.63
CA PRO A 13 13.37 -15.50 31.49
C PRO A 13 12.60 -15.32 30.18
N VAL A 14 12.65 -14.11 29.60
CA VAL A 14 12.10 -13.79 28.28
C VAL A 14 12.87 -14.49 27.16
N GLU A 15 14.21 -14.57 27.23
CA GLU A 15 15.04 -15.24 26.22
C GLU A 15 14.84 -16.75 26.24
N ALA A 16 14.73 -17.36 27.44
CA ALA A 16 14.44 -18.79 27.56
C ALA A 16 13.07 -19.15 26.97
N ALA A 17 12.04 -18.35 27.27
CA ALA A 17 10.70 -18.54 26.70
C ALA A 17 10.67 -18.32 25.18
N ALA A 18 11.37 -17.29 24.68
CA ALA A 18 11.48 -17.01 23.26
C ALA A 18 12.25 -18.12 22.53
N GLN A 19 13.31 -18.67 23.13
CA GLN A 19 14.04 -19.81 22.60
C GLN A 19 13.18 -21.08 22.53
N GLU A 20 12.32 -21.32 23.51
CA GLU A 20 11.37 -22.45 23.47
C GLU A 20 10.36 -22.29 22.32
N LEU A 21 9.82 -21.07 22.13
CA LEU A 21 8.86 -20.76 21.06
C LEU A 21 9.47 -20.82 19.65
N PHE A 22 10.64 -20.20 19.46
CA PHE A 22 11.22 -19.97 18.13
C PHE A 22 12.36 -20.93 17.78
N GLY A 23 12.96 -21.59 18.77
CA GLY A 23 14.12 -22.47 18.59
C GLY A 23 13.81 -23.75 17.82
N SER A 24 12.57 -24.25 17.93
CA SER A 24 12.14 -25.51 17.29
C SER A 24 12.18 -25.42 15.76
N ASN A 25 11.80 -24.28 15.16
CA ASN A 25 11.73 -24.12 13.70
C ASN A 25 12.09 -22.70 13.23
N LYS A 26 13.35 -22.29 13.35
CA LYS A 26 13.83 -20.96 12.93
C LYS A 26 13.46 -20.60 11.49
N GLY A 27 13.54 -21.57 10.57
CA GLY A 27 13.22 -21.36 9.16
C GLY A 27 11.75 -21.01 8.93
N PHE A 28 10.83 -21.49 9.77
CA PHE A 28 9.41 -21.19 9.65
C PHE A 28 9.11 -19.72 10.00
N TYR A 29 9.85 -19.13 10.95
CA TYR A 29 9.66 -17.74 11.37
C TYR A 29 10.43 -16.75 10.49
N LEU A 30 11.66 -17.09 10.08
CA LEU A 30 12.48 -16.23 9.22
C LEU A 30 12.08 -16.27 7.75
N GLY A 31 11.56 -17.41 7.28
CA GLY A 31 11.19 -17.62 5.88
C GLY A 31 10.21 -16.55 5.35
N PRO A 32 9.06 -16.33 6.03
CA PRO A 32 8.10 -15.30 5.62
C PRO A 32 8.69 -13.89 5.59
N SER A 33 9.55 -13.52 6.54
CA SER A 33 10.19 -12.20 6.57
C SER A 33 11.16 -11.98 5.41
N LEU A 34 12.01 -12.98 5.11
CA LEU A 34 12.93 -12.90 3.98
C LEU A 34 12.19 -12.90 2.63
N LEU A 35 11.16 -13.72 2.50
CA LEU A 35 10.31 -13.74 1.31
C LEU A 35 9.58 -12.40 1.15
N GLY A 36 9.07 -11.83 2.24
CA GLY A 36 8.49 -10.50 2.28
C GLY A 36 9.46 -9.43 1.79
N LEU A 37 10.73 -9.47 2.22
CA LEU A 37 11.77 -8.54 1.76
C LEU A 37 12.05 -8.67 0.25
N VAL A 38 12.10 -9.88 -0.28
CA VAL A 38 12.30 -10.11 -1.71
C VAL A 38 11.12 -9.57 -2.52
N VAL A 39 9.90 -9.83 -2.07
CA VAL A 39 8.68 -9.31 -2.71
C VAL A 39 8.65 -7.79 -2.65
N ASP A 40 8.95 -7.19 -1.50
CA ASP A 40 9.02 -5.74 -1.33
C ASP A 40 10.07 -5.09 -2.25
N ALA A 41 11.26 -5.70 -2.38
CA ALA A 41 12.30 -5.22 -3.29
C ALA A 41 11.84 -5.22 -4.76
N VAL A 42 11.12 -6.26 -5.19
CA VAL A 42 10.54 -6.33 -6.55
C VAL A 42 9.49 -5.24 -6.74
N LEU A 43 8.59 -5.07 -5.78
CA LEU A 43 7.55 -4.04 -5.83
C LEU A 43 8.13 -2.63 -5.83
N CYS A 44 9.17 -2.39 -5.02
CA CYS A 44 9.91 -1.13 -5.00
C CYS A 44 10.56 -0.83 -6.38
N GLY A 45 11.11 -1.85 -7.04
CA GLY A 45 11.61 -1.74 -8.42
C GLY A 45 10.53 -1.31 -9.43
N VAL A 46 9.34 -1.92 -9.34
CA VAL A 46 8.20 -1.56 -10.20
C VAL A 46 7.74 -0.13 -9.93
N MET A 47 7.66 0.26 -8.66
CA MET A 47 7.32 1.63 -8.27
C MET A 47 8.32 2.65 -8.82
N LEU A 48 9.63 2.37 -8.72
CA LEU A 48 10.68 3.22 -9.28
C LEU A 48 10.53 3.39 -10.80
N GLN A 49 10.17 2.33 -11.52
CA GLN A 49 9.93 2.38 -12.95
C GLN A 49 8.70 3.22 -13.31
N GLN A 50 7.60 3.07 -12.56
CA GLN A 50 6.39 3.87 -12.75
C GLN A 50 6.64 5.35 -12.45
N PHE A 51 7.32 5.64 -11.35
CA PHE A 51 7.68 6.99 -10.95
C PHE A 51 8.58 7.66 -11.99
N SER A 52 9.59 6.96 -12.49
CA SER A 52 10.50 7.48 -13.53
C SER A 52 9.76 7.88 -14.81
N ARG A 53 8.79 7.06 -15.25
CA ARG A 53 7.95 7.38 -16.40
C ARG A 53 7.04 8.58 -16.12
N TRP A 54 6.43 8.63 -14.94
CA TRP A 54 5.60 9.77 -14.54
C TRP A 54 6.40 11.08 -14.50
N VAL A 55 7.61 11.07 -13.94
CA VAL A 55 8.48 12.25 -13.89
C VAL A 55 8.73 12.83 -15.28
N MET A 56 8.89 11.98 -16.31
CA MET A 56 9.08 12.45 -17.69
C MET A 56 7.84 13.15 -18.26
N TYR A 57 6.63 12.72 -17.89
CA TYR A 57 5.37 13.24 -18.44
C TYR A 57 4.75 14.37 -17.60
N SER A 58 5.05 14.43 -16.30
CA SER A 58 4.41 15.32 -15.32
C SER A 58 4.65 16.83 -15.49
N ARG A 59 5.32 17.27 -16.57
CA ARG A 59 5.68 18.69 -16.78
C ARG A 59 4.48 19.62 -16.87
N THR A 60 3.31 19.11 -17.25
CA THR A 60 2.05 19.87 -17.34
C THR A 60 1.15 19.75 -16.10
N ASP A 61 1.48 18.86 -15.15
CA ASP A 61 0.62 18.59 -13.99
C ASP A 61 0.64 19.72 -12.98
N ARG A 62 -0.42 19.85 -12.17
CA ARG A 62 -0.50 20.90 -11.14
C ARG A 62 0.52 20.65 -10.04
N ARG A 63 1.08 21.73 -9.46
CA ARG A 63 2.09 21.64 -8.39
C ARG A 63 1.62 20.82 -7.17
N PHE A 64 0.33 20.90 -6.85
CA PHE A 64 -0.27 20.14 -5.75
C PHE A 64 -0.22 18.63 -6.01
N GLU A 65 -0.63 18.19 -7.20
CA GLU A 65 -0.61 16.77 -7.59
C GLU A 65 0.82 16.22 -7.57
N ARG A 66 1.80 16.98 -8.06
CA ARG A 66 3.21 16.59 -7.99
C ARG A 66 3.68 16.41 -6.55
N THR A 67 3.35 17.34 -5.66
CA THR A 67 3.79 17.28 -4.25
C THR A 67 3.30 16.00 -3.59
N ILE A 68 2.06 15.59 -3.87
CA ILE A 68 1.50 14.37 -3.29
C ILE A 68 2.18 13.13 -3.86
N VAL A 69 2.39 13.05 -5.18
CA VAL A 69 3.07 11.91 -5.81
C VAL A 69 4.51 11.76 -5.28
N PHE A 70 5.25 12.87 -5.16
CA PHE A 70 6.59 12.86 -4.54
C PHE A 70 6.54 12.44 -3.07
N GLY A 71 5.54 12.92 -2.31
CA GLY A 71 5.35 12.52 -0.91
C GLY A 71 5.07 11.02 -0.75
N ALA A 72 4.16 10.48 -1.57
CA ALA A 72 3.83 9.06 -1.57
C ALA A 72 5.03 8.20 -1.97
N PHE A 73 5.77 8.59 -3.02
CA PHE A 73 6.98 7.91 -3.45
C PHE A 73 8.06 7.91 -2.36
N ALA A 74 8.30 9.05 -1.69
CA ALA A 74 9.26 9.15 -0.61
C ALA A 74 8.86 8.30 0.61
N ALA A 75 7.58 8.30 0.98
CA ALA A 75 7.07 7.47 2.08
C ALA A 75 7.20 5.98 1.79
N ALA A 76 6.90 5.53 0.57
CA ALA A 76 7.09 4.15 0.15
C ALA A 76 8.58 3.74 0.16
N LEU A 77 9.47 4.60 -0.32
CA LEU A 77 10.92 4.34 -0.28
C LEU A 77 11.45 4.25 1.17
N ALA A 78 10.95 5.10 2.06
CA ALA A 78 11.27 5.05 3.48
C ALA A 78 10.75 3.76 4.13
N ALA A 79 9.56 3.28 3.75
CA ALA A 79 9.00 2.01 4.20
C ALA A 79 9.91 0.83 3.80
N THR A 80 10.31 0.74 2.53
CA THR A 80 11.23 -0.31 2.05
C THR A 80 12.59 -0.24 2.77
N ALA A 81 13.16 0.96 2.93
CA ALA A 81 14.41 1.12 3.67
C ALA A 81 14.29 0.65 5.12
N TYR A 82 13.16 0.96 5.78
CA TYR A 82 12.87 0.50 7.13
C TYR A 82 12.73 -1.03 7.20
N SER A 83 12.04 -1.66 6.22
CA SER A 83 11.92 -3.12 6.10
C SER A 83 13.28 -3.81 6.00
N ILE A 84 14.21 -3.24 5.23
CA ILE A 84 15.59 -3.74 5.11
C ILE A 84 16.32 -3.64 6.45
N VAL A 85 16.27 -2.49 7.11
CA VAL A 85 16.92 -2.28 8.42
C VAL A 85 16.35 -3.22 9.47
N TYR A 86 15.03 -3.37 9.53
CA TYR A 86 14.35 -4.30 10.43
C TYR A 86 14.78 -5.74 10.18
N THR A 87 14.84 -6.16 8.91
CA THR A 87 15.28 -7.52 8.55
C THR A 87 16.74 -7.72 8.95
N MET A 88 17.62 -6.74 8.74
CA MET A 88 19.02 -6.81 9.19
C MET A 88 19.15 -6.85 10.71
N HIS A 89 18.31 -6.12 11.44
CA HIS A 89 18.30 -6.17 12.90
C HIS A 89 17.89 -7.56 13.43
N VAL A 90 16.84 -8.15 12.87
CA VAL A 90 16.35 -9.48 13.28
C VAL A 90 17.26 -10.61 12.79
N SER A 91 17.91 -10.47 11.63
CA SER A 91 18.63 -11.57 10.98
C SER A 91 20.17 -11.46 10.96
N ALA A 92 20.75 -10.27 11.13
CA ALA A 92 22.21 -10.08 10.97
C ALA A 92 22.90 -9.61 12.24
N TYR A 93 22.33 -8.63 12.97
CA TYR A 93 23.04 -7.99 14.08
C TYR A 93 23.07 -8.84 15.37
N ASP A 94 22.00 -9.53 15.70
CA ASP A 94 21.90 -10.33 16.94
C ASP A 94 21.56 -11.79 16.63
N PHE A 95 22.36 -12.40 15.75
CA PHE A 95 22.15 -13.78 15.35
C PHE A 95 22.30 -14.71 16.56
N GLY A 96 21.18 -15.29 17.01
CA GLY A 96 21.14 -16.19 18.17
C GLY A 96 20.37 -15.66 19.38
N THR A 97 19.96 -14.38 19.36
CA THR A 97 19.11 -13.79 20.41
C THR A 97 17.64 -13.84 19.96
N TYR A 98 16.80 -14.62 20.67
CA TYR A 98 15.39 -14.81 20.32
C TYR A 98 14.49 -13.67 20.78
N LYS A 99 14.92 -12.89 21.77
CA LYS A 99 14.20 -11.72 22.29
C LYS A 99 13.84 -10.71 21.21
N ASN A 100 14.68 -10.55 20.18
CA ASN A 100 14.44 -9.59 19.10
C ASN A 100 13.21 -9.94 18.25
N PHE A 101 12.84 -11.23 18.16
CA PHE A 101 11.60 -11.65 17.48
C PHE A 101 10.34 -11.29 18.28
N ALA A 102 10.47 -11.20 19.61
CA ALA A 102 9.38 -10.82 20.51
C ALA A 102 9.27 -9.29 20.69
N GLU A 103 10.26 -8.52 20.22
CA GLU A 103 10.30 -7.08 20.43
C GLU A 103 9.30 -6.35 19.51
N THR A 104 8.19 -5.91 20.10
CA THR A 104 7.15 -5.18 19.37
C THR A 104 7.51 -3.72 19.07
N ALA A 105 8.61 -3.20 19.60
CA ALA A 105 8.99 -1.79 19.43
C ALA A 105 9.19 -1.43 17.95
N TRP A 106 9.85 -2.31 17.19
CA TRP A 106 10.10 -2.12 15.76
C TRP A 106 8.84 -2.31 14.91
N ILE A 107 7.96 -3.24 15.28
CA ILE A 107 6.72 -3.49 14.53
C ILE A 107 5.79 -2.27 14.57
N ARG A 108 5.78 -1.50 15.66
CA ARG A 108 4.93 -0.30 15.78
C ARG A 108 5.23 0.76 14.72
N TRP A 109 6.50 0.93 14.35
CA TRP A 109 6.91 1.94 13.37
C TRP A 109 6.66 1.50 11.92
N PHE A 110 6.51 0.19 11.68
CA PHE A 110 6.26 -0.35 10.34
C PHE A 110 4.96 0.17 9.71
N LEU A 111 3.93 0.39 10.53
CA LEU A 111 2.61 0.85 10.07
C LEU A 111 2.53 2.35 9.79
N VAL A 112 3.52 3.13 10.27
CA VAL A 112 3.47 4.58 10.17
C VAL A 112 3.59 5.05 8.71
N PRO A 113 4.59 4.62 7.91
CA PRO A 113 4.69 5.02 6.51
C PRO A 113 3.46 4.64 5.68
N ASP A 114 2.93 3.43 5.91
CA ASP A 114 1.76 2.91 5.19
C ASP A 114 0.52 3.77 5.45
N SER A 115 0.28 4.14 6.72
CA SER A 115 -0.82 5.04 7.09
C SER A 115 -0.70 6.44 6.46
N ILE A 116 0.52 6.94 6.24
CA ILE A 116 0.76 8.22 5.58
C ILE A 116 0.39 8.11 4.09
N VAL A 117 0.81 7.05 3.42
CA VAL A 117 0.49 6.82 2.00
C VAL A 117 -1.03 6.72 1.81
N ASP A 118 -1.72 5.93 2.63
CA ASP A 118 -3.18 5.81 2.60
C ASP A 118 -3.88 7.16 2.85
N MET A 119 -3.40 7.95 3.82
CA MET A 119 -3.94 9.30 4.07
C MET A 119 -3.76 10.23 2.85
N LEU A 120 -2.60 10.18 2.19
CA LEU A 120 -2.31 10.99 0.99
C LEU A 120 -3.21 10.59 -0.18
N VAL A 121 -3.38 9.28 -0.41
CA VAL A 121 -4.27 8.76 -1.45
C VAL A 121 -5.72 9.19 -1.20
N ARG A 122 -6.19 9.10 0.05
CA ARG A 122 -7.54 9.57 0.43
C ARG A 122 -7.73 11.05 0.20
N ALA A 123 -6.74 11.88 0.50
CA ALA A 123 -6.81 13.31 0.26
C ALA A 123 -6.99 13.63 -1.24
N ILE A 124 -6.33 12.88 -2.13
CA ILE A 124 -6.50 13.00 -3.58
C ILE A 124 -7.93 12.63 -4.00
N LEU A 125 -8.38 11.44 -3.60
CA LEU A 125 -9.70 10.93 -3.99
C LEU A 125 -10.83 11.85 -3.50
N LEU A 126 -10.74 12.35 -2.26
CA LEU A 126 -11.68 13.33 -1.72
C LEU A 126 -11.70 14.61 -2.56
N GLY A 127 -10.51 15.08 -2.98
CA GLY A 127 -10.37 16.23 -3.87
C GLY A 127 -11.01 16.02 -5.24
N HIS A 128 -10.91 14.81 -5.79
CA HIS A 128 -11.57 14.45 -7.06
C HIS A 128 -13.09 14.37 -6.92
N VAL A 129 -13.60 13.67 -5.90
CA VAL A 129 -15.05 13.53 -5.66
C VAL A 129 -15.67 14.90 -5.45
N HIS A 130 -15.08 15.74 -4.61
CA HIS A 130 -15.59 17.09 -4.36
C HIS A 130 -15.64 17.93 -5.64
N ARG A 131 -14.68 17.74 -6.55
CA ARG A 131 -14.64 18.44 -7.84
C ARG A 131 -15.68 17.88 -8.82
N SER A 132 -15.96 16.58 -8.79
CA SER A 132 -16.99 15.93 -9.60
C SER A 132 -18.40 16.34 -9.15
N SER A 133 -18.66 16.41 -7.83
CA SER A 133 -19.95 16.85 -7.29
C SER A 133 -20.30 18.28 -7.71
N ARG A 134 -19.32 19.20 -7.76
CA ARG A 134 -19.57 20.58 -8.23
C ARG A 134 -19.96 20.69 -9.71
N ARG A 135 -19.71 19.67 -10.53
CA ARG A 135 -20.04 19.71 -11.97
C ARG A 135 -21.44 19.21 -12.28
N LEU A 136 -22.04 18.43 -11.37
CA LEU A 136 -23.31 17.75 -11.60
C LEU A 136 -24.48 18.41 -10.88
N GLN A 137 -24.24 19.44 -10.07
CA GLN A 137 -25.30 20.10 -9.30
C GLN A 137 -25.94 21.20 -10.16
N PRO A 138 -27.19 21.02 -10.65
CA PRO A 138 -27.94 22.11 -11.25
C PRO A 138 -28.23 23.19 -10.18
N PRO A 139 -28.45 24.46 -10.58
CA PRO A 139 -28.47 25.60 -9.66
C PRO A 139 -29.51 25.60 -8.52
N ASP A 140 -30.46 24.66 -8.45
CA ASP A 140 -31.72 24.91 -7.72
C ASP A 140 -32.07 23.91 -6.60
N GLU A 141 -31.20 22.97 -6.23
CA GLU A 141 -31.54 21.96 -5.20
C GLU A 141 -30.78 22.22 -3.88
N HIS A 142 -31.34 23.14 -3.08
CA HIS A 142 -31.03 23.24 -1.66
C HIS A 142 -31.62 22.03 -0.92
N ASP A 143 -30.82 21.46 -0.02
CA ASP A 143 -31.20 20.55 1.08
C ASP A 143 -31.23 19.04 0.80
N ALA A 144 -30.04 18.42 0.79
CA ALA A 144 -29.82 17.12 1.46
C ALA A 144 -28.33 16.92 1.75
N ALA A 145 -27.94 17.06 3.03
CA ALA A 145 -26.58 16.78 3.46
C ALA A 145 -26.27 15.27 3.28
N PRO A 146 -25.21 14.88 2.54
CA PRO A 146 -24.88 13.49 2.33
C PRO A 146 -24.46 12.85 3.67
N SER A 147 -25.22 11.84 4.09
CA SER A 147 -25.03 11.14 5.35
C SER A 147 -23.66 10.42 5.38
N ALA A 148 -22.98 10.53 6.51
CA ALA A 148 -21.63 10.03 6.78
C ALA A 148 -21.47 8.49 6.74
N ALA A 149 -22.42 7.77 6.13
CA ALA A 149 -22.48 6.31 6.08
C ALA A 149 -21.62 5.70 4.96
N HIS A 150 -21.38 6.42 3.85
CA HIS A 150 -20.62 5.88 2.71
C HIS A 150 -19.10 5.78 2.92
N SER A 151 -18.52 6.42 3.94
CA SER A 151 -17.07 6.44 4.15
C SER A 151 -16.50 5.19 4.83
N ARG A 152 -17.34 4.34 5.46
CA ARG A 152 -16.87 3.21 6.28
C ARG A 152 -16.73 1.87 5.53
N VAL A 153 -17.40 1.70 4.39
CA VAL A 153 -17.31 0.47 3.57
C VAL A 153 -16.05 0.43 2.69
N TYR A 154 -15.42 1.59 2.46
CA TYR A 154 -14.27 1.70 1.54
C TYR A 154 -12.91 1.25 2.10
N LEU A 155 -12.79 1.06 3.42
CA LEU A 155 -11.52 0.74 4.08
C LEU A 155 -11.03 -0.69 3.77
N GLY A 156 -11.93 -1.67 3.66
CA GLY A 156 -11.59 -3.06 3.31
C GLY A 156 -11.35 -3.29 1.81
N ALA A 157 -11.85 -2.40 0.95
CA ALA A 157 -11.65 -2.49 -0.49
C ALA A 157 -10.24 -2.05 -0.93
N SER A 158 -9.54 -1.23 -0.13
CA SER A 158 -8.26 -0.60 -0.50
C SER A 158 -7.14 -1.61 -0.78
N VAL A 159 -6.95 -2.61 0.08
CA VAL A 159 -5.88 -3.62 -0.08
C VAL A 159 -6.12 -4.51 -1.30
N GLY A 160 -7.38 -4.90 -1.54
CA GLY A 160 -7.76 -5.67 -2.72
C GLY A 160 -7.60 -4.86 -4.01
N VAL A 161 -7.93 -3.56 -3.96
CA VAL A 161 -7.74 -2.63 -5.07
C VAL A 161 -6.26 -2.42 -5.37
N ASP A 162 -5.38 -2.27 -4.37
CA ASP A 162 -3.95 -2.08 -4.62
C ASP A 162 -3.28 -3.31 -5.24
N VAL A 163 -3.61 -4.52 -4.77
CA VAL A 163 -3.12 -5.77 -5.39
C VAL A 163 -3.66 -5.91 -6.82
N PHE A 164 -4.93 -5.59 -7.04
CA PHE A 164 -5.55 -5.67 -8.37
C PHE A 164 -4.99 -4.62 -9.33
N LEU A 165 -4.80 -3.38 -8.86
CA LEU A 165 -4.30 -2.26 -9.64
C LEU A 165 -2.82 -2.47 -9.98
N THR A 166 -2.02 -2.94 -9.02
CA THR A 166 -0.61 -3.30 -9.26
C THR A 166 -0.49 -4.46 -10.25
N SER A 167 -1.34 -5.51 -10.12
CA SER A 167 -1.37 -6.64 -11.06
C SER A 167 -1.81 -6.22 -12.46
N THR A 168 -2.79 -5.33 -12.57
CA THR A 168 -3.29 -4.81 -13.84
C THR A 168 -2.23 -3.97 -14.53
N ILE A 169 -1.54 -3.08 -13.79
CA ILE A 169 -0.44 -2.29 -14.34
C ILE A 169 0.72 -3.21 -14.76
N MET A 170 1.08 -4.21 -13.95
CA MET A 170 2.13 -5.17 -14.30
C MET A 170 1.81 -5.94 -15.59
N TYR A 171 0.57 -6.45 -15.71
CA TYR A 171 0.09 -7.14 -16.91
C TYR A 171 0.10 -6.23 -18.14
N GLN A 172 -0.32 -4.98 -17.98
CA GLN A 172 -0.29 -3.96 -19.03
C GLN A 172 1.15 -3.66 -19.46
N LEU A 173 2.10 -3.53 -18.53
CA LEU A 173 3.50 -3.27 -18.86
C LEU A 173 4.17 -4.45 -19.58
N LEU A 174 3.79 -5.69 -19.24
CA LEU A 174 4.23 -6.88 -19.96
C LEU A 174 3.66 -6.92 -21.39
N LYS A 175 2.43 -6.43 -21.57
CA LYS A 175 1.73 -6.39 -22.87
C LYS A 175 2.15 -5.20 -23.75
N CYS A 176 2.38 -4.01 -23.17
CA CYS A 176 2.76 -2.78 -23.89
C CYS A 176 4.18 -2.80 -24.49
N ARG A 177 4.96 -3.88 -24.31
CA ARG A 177 6.19 -4.10 -25.08
C ARG A 177 5.92 -4.21 -26.59
N THR A 178 4.66 -4.31 -27.02
CA THR A 178 4.22 -4.34 -28.43
C THR A 178 3.73 -3.01 -29.01
N GLY A 179 3.73 -1.89 -28.26
CA GLY A 179 3.61 -0.53 -28.84
C GLY A 179 2.22 0.09 -29.01
N GLU A 180 1.12 -0.56 -28.61
CA GLU A 180 -0.23 0.02 -28.69
C GLU A 180 -0.70 0.52 -27.31
N PHE A 181 -0.55 1.83 -27.06
CA PHE A 181 -0.99 2.48 -25.82
C PHE A 181 -2.48 2.89 -25.81
N GLU A 182 -3.17 2.84 -26.95
CA GLU A 182 -4.57 3.32 -27.07
C GLU A 182 -5.58 2.36 -26.41
N ASP A 183 -5.30 1.06 -26.42
CA ASP A 183 -6.17 0.05 -25.80
C ASP A 183 -6.06 0.03 -24.28
N THR A 184 -4.92 0.45 -23.73
CA THR A 184 -4.70 0.55 -22.28
C THR A 184 -5.65 1.58 -21.65
N ASP A 185 -5.79 2.75 -22.27
CA ASP A 185 -6.60 3.84 -21.75
C ASP A 185 -8.10 3.48 -21.78
N ARG A 186 -8.53 2.77 -22.83
CA ARG A 186 -9.91 2.22 -22.92
C ARG A 186 -10.18 1.18 -21.85
N LEU A 187 -9.22 0.33 -21.52
CA LEU A 187 -9.39 -0.72 -20.52
C LEU A 187 -9.44 -0.13 -19.10
N VAL A 188 -8.58 0.83 -18.78
CA VAL A 188 -8.61 1.57 -17.51
C VAL A 188 -9.94 2.31 -17.35
N HIS A 189 -10.43 2.96 -18.41
CA HIS A 189 -11.74 3.62 -18.39
C HIS A 189 -12.88 2.62 -18.12
N ARG A 190 -12.90 1.47 -18.81
CA ARG A 190 -13.92 0.43 -18.56
C ARG A 190 -13.85 -0.11 -17.14
N LEU A 191 -12.66 -0.30 -16.61
CA LEU A 191 -12.47 -0.82 -15.26
C LEU A 191 -12.94 0.18 -14.20
N ALA A 192 -12.61 1.47 -14.37
CA ALA A 192 -13.10 2.54 -13.51
C ALA A 192 -14.63 2.65 -13.53
N VAL A 193 -15.26 2.55 -14.71
CA VAL A 193 -16.72 2.52 -14.86
C VAL A 193 -17.31 1.28 -14.19
N TRP A 194 -16.68 0.11 -14.31
CA TRP A 194 -17.16 -1.12 -13.70
C TRP A 194 -17.06 -1.08 -12.16
N VAL A 195 -15.98 -0.54 -11.61
CA VAL A 195 -15.83 -0.32 -10.16
C VAL A 195 -16.90 0.65 -9.63
N VAL A 196 -17.22 1.72 -10.38
CA VAL A 196 -18.29 2.65 -10.01
C VAL A 196 -19.66 1.96 -10.05
N ASN A 197 -19.92 1.13 -11.05
CA ASN A 197 -21.21 0.45 -11.22
C ASN A 197 -21.41 -0.78 -10.32
N THR A 198 -20.35 -1.32 -9.72
CA THR A 198 -20.44 -2.47 -8.80
C THR A 198 -20.66 -2.06 -7.35
N VAL A 199 -20.58 -0.77 -7.02
CA VAL A 199 -21.09 -0.25 -5.75
C VAL A 199 -22.62 -0.40 -5.79
N PRO A 200 -23.24 -1.22 -4.93
CA PRO A 200 -24.69 -1.32 -4.89
C PRO A 200 -25.24 0.03 -4.43
N SER A 201 -25.70 0.84 -5.39
CA SER A 201 -26.58 1.95 -5.08
C SER A 201 -27.80 1.32 -4.42
N GLY A 202 -28.02 1.60 -3.14
CA GLY A 202 -29.12 1.06 -2.33
C GLY A 202 -30.53 1.46 -2.80
N ASP A 203 -30.68 1.87 -4.06
CA ASP A 203 -31.94 2.16 -4.73
C ASP A 203 -32.31 1.01 -5.67
N PRO A 204 -33.16 0.05 -5.22
CA PRO A 204 -33.68 -1.01 -6.07
C PRO A 204 -34.57 -0.50 -7.23
N MET A 205 -34.90 0.80 -7.25
CA MET A 205 -35.80 1.42 -8.24
C MET A 205 -35.13 1.84 -9.56
N LEU A 206 -33.79 1.88 -9.64
CA LEU A 206 -33.09 2.32 -10.86
C LEU A 206 -32.73 1.19 -11.84
N ASN A 207 -33.00 -0.07 -11.48
CA ASN A 207 -32.60 -1.23 -12.28
C ASN A 207 -33.64 -1.65 -13.35
N GLU A 208 -34.82 -1.03 -13.38
CA GLU A 208 -35.92 -1.42 -14.28
C GLU A 208 -36.10 -0.52 -15.52
N GLN A 209 -35.32 0.58 -15.65
CA GLN A 209 -35.49 1.53 -16.77
C GLN A 209 -34.30 1.64 -17.74
N ARG A 210 -33.34 0.71 -17.72
CA ARG A 210 -32.16 0.79 -18.61
C ARG A 210 -31.88 -0.48 -19.40
N PHE A 211 -32.84 -1.00 -20.15
CA PHE A 211 -32.59 -1.74 -21.41
C PHE A 211 -33.79 -1.52 -22.35
N PRO A 212 -33.53 -1.07 -23.58
CA PRO A 212 -33.75 -1.94 -24.74
C PRO A 212 -32.44 -2.54 -25.26
#